data_AF-A0A7Y3UK95-F1
#
_entry.id   AF-A0A7Y3UK95-F1
#
_cell.length_a   1.000
_cell.length_b   1.000
_cell.length_c   1.000
_cell.angle_alpha   90.00
_cell.angle_beta   90.00
_cell.angle_gamma   90.00
#
_symmetry.space_group_name_H-M   'P 1'
#
loop_
_entity.id
_entity.type
_entity.pdbx_description
1 polymer ?
#
loop_
_entity_poly.entity_id
_entity_poly.type
_entity_poly.pdbx_seq_one_letter_code
_entity_poly.pdbx_strand_id
1 'polypeptide(L)'
;MNIFILWTAFIVTGLILLKDVLGFPVKAAEVNVYWYKILVDVWLVGIIPVTLYPFLGGKVWCRYWCPLAKLMDIFSHRLMGRFKIKANDKCISCHECSRYCQVGIPVMQYAMKQENFGNFNTSCIGCGMCVTVCPMDVLSFGDNQKAAK
;
A
#
# COMPACT_ATOMS: atom_id res chain seq x y z
N MET A 1 -30.59 59.90 14.45
CA MET A 1 -29.60 59.13 13.69
C MET A 1 -28.22 59.30 14.36
N ASN A 2 -27.94 58.60 15.47
CA ASN A 2 -26.55 58.26 15.87
C ASN A 2 -26.36 57.50 17.20
N ILE A 3 -27.40 57.13 17.96
CA ILE A 3 -27.18 56.35 19.20
C ILE A 3 -27.26 54.85 18.94
N PHE A 4 -28.22 54.39 18.15
CA PHE A 4 -28.40 52.96 17.85
C PHE A 4 -27.19 52.35 17.12
N ILE A 5 -26.58 53.12 16.21
CA ILE A 5 -25.37 52.70 15.46
C ILE A 5 -24.14 52.60 16.37
N LEU A 6 -24.02 53.51 17.36
CA LEU A 6 -22.91 53.47 18.33
C LEU A 6 -23.04 52.26 19.27
N TRP A 7 -24.25 51.97 19.73
CA TRP A 7 -24.50 50.80 20.58
C TRP A 7 -24.25 49.48 19.84
N THR A 8 -24.69 49.35 18.58
CA THR A 8 -24.41 48.14 17.80
C THR A 8 -22.92 48.00 17.51
N ALA A 9 -22.22 49.08 17.17
CA ALA A 9 -20.77 49.05 16.98
C ALA A 9 -20.01 48.65 18.25
N PHE A 10 -20.40 49.17 19.42
CA PHE A 10 -19.77 48.84 20.69
C PHE A 10 -20.02 47.38 21.11
N ILE A 11 -21.24 46.88 20.89
CA ILE A 11 -21.60 45.48 21.18
C ILE A 11 -20.86 44.52 20.26
N VAL A 12 -20.80 44.80 18.95
CA VAL A 12 -20.07 43.96 17.98
C VAL A 12 -18.58 43.95 18.29
N THR A 13 -17.99 45.11 18.57
CA THR A 13 -16.57 45.23 18.91
C THR A 13 -16.26 44.51 20.23
N GLY A 14 -17.14 44.65 21.23
CA GLY A 14 -17.04 43.95 22.51
C GLY A 14 -17.14 42.43 22.38
N LEU A 15 -18.05 41.93 21.54
CA LEU A 15 -18.19 40.49 21.26
C LEU A 15 -16.96 39.91 20.54
N ILE A 16 -16.39 40.65 19.60
CA ILE A 16 -15.16 40.24 18.90
C ILE A 16 -13.99 40.20 19.89
N LEU A 17 -13.81 41.24 20.70
CA LEU A 17 -12.77 41.29 21.73
C LEU A 17 -12.93 40.18 22.77
N LEU A 18 -14.16 39.89 23.21
CA LEU A 18 -14.43 38.81 24.16
C LEU A 18 -14.07 37.43 23.58
N LYS A 19 -14.40 37.19 22.30
CA LYS A 19 -14.03 35.95 21.59
C LYS A 19 -12.52 35.81 21.45
N ASP A 20 -11.81 36.89 21.16
CA ASP A 20 -10.35 36.86 21.00
C ASP A 20 -9.61 36.70 22.34
N VAL A 21 -10.11 37.29 23.43
CA VAL A 21 -9.56 37.12 24.78
C VAL A 21 -9.81 35.70 25.32
N LEU A 22 -11.01 35.14 25.12
CA LEU A 22 -11.32 33.76 25.53
C LEU A 22 -10.66 32.70 24.63
N GLY A 23 -10.36 33.01 23.38
CA GLY A 23 -9.67 32.13 22.43
C GLY A 23 -8.14 32.14 22.50
N PHE A 24 -7.55 33.08 23.26
CA PHE A 24 -6.10 33.21 23.44
C PHE A 24 -5.39 31.94 23.96
N PRO A 25 -5.93 31.18 24.94
CA PRO A 25 -5.30 29.93 25.37
C PRO A 25 -5.43 28.79 24.34
N VAL A 26 -6.44 28.81 23.47
CA VAL A 26 -6.67 27.77 22.44
C VAL A 26 -5.73 28.00 21.24
N LYS A 27 -5.51 29.26 20.85
CA LYS A 27 -4.54 29.63 19.81
C LYS A 27 -3.11 29.17 20.15
N ALA A 28 -2.70 29.23 21.42
CA ALA A 28 -1.39 28.74 21.85
C ALA A 28 -1.22 27.21 21.68
N ALA A 29 -2.29 26.44 21.90
CA ALA A 29 -2.30 24.99 21.66
C ALA A 29 -2.28 24.66 20.16
N GLU A 30 -2.97 25.45 19.33
CA GLU A 30 -3.00 25.27 17.87
C GLU A 30 -1.64 25.54 17.22
N VAL A 31 -0.87 26.52 17.72
CA VAL A 31 0.48 26.83 17.20
C VAL A 31 1.44 25.65 17.41
N ASN A 32 1.35 24.96 18.55
CA ASN A 32 2.20 23.81 18.84
C ASN A 32 1.83 22.58 17.99
N VAL A 33 0.53 22.35 17.77
CA VAL A 33 0.04 21.29 16.86
C VAL A 33 0.38 21.59 15.40
N TYR A 34 0.38 22.85 14.99
CA TYR A 34 0.76 23.27 13.64
C TYR A 34 2.25 23.00 13.37
N TRP A 35 3.13 23.39 14.30
CA TRP A 35 4.56 23.10 14.20
C TRP A 35 4.85 21.59 14.21
N TYR A 36 4.16 20.82 15.06
CA TYR A 36 4.25 19.37 15.07
C TYR A 36 3.84 18.77 13.71
N LYS A 37 2.71 19.21 13.13
CA LYS A 37 2.26 18.73 11.81
C LYS A 37 3.27 19.02 10.71
N ILE A 38 3.81 20.24 10.64
CA ILE A 38 4.83 20.59 9.64
C ILE A 38 6.07 19.72 9.80
N LEU A 39 6.56 19.55 11.03
CA LEU A 39 7.77 18.77 11.28
C LEU A 39 7.55 17.30 10.92
N VAL A 40 6.41 16.74 11.29
CA VAL A 40 6.00 15.36 10.97
C VAL A 40 5.84 15.16 9.47
N ASP A 41 5.12 16.04 8.76
CA ASP A 41 4.90 15.91 7.32
C ASP A 41 6.20 16.05 6.51
N VAL A 42 7.05 17.03 6.85
CA VAL A 42 8.32 17.23 6.16
C VAL A 42 9.28 16.06 6.38
N TRP A 43 9.31 15.48 7.58
CA TRP A 43 10.15 14.32 7.87
C TRP A 43 9.61 13.03 7.23
N LEU A 44 8.33 12.70 7.42
CA LEU A 44 7.73 11.45 6.96
C LEU A 44 7.47 11.41 5.46
N VAL A 45 7.07 12.54 4.85
CA VAL A 45 6.73 12.59 3.41
C VAL A 45 7.90 13.12 2.58
N GLY A 46 8.70 14.04 3.13
CA GLY A 46 9.84 14.63 2.44
C GLY A 46 11.14 13.86 2.64
N ILE A 47 11.73 13.98 3.84
CA ILE A 47 13.12 13.57 4.09
C ILE A 47 13.28 12.05 4.04
N ILE A 48 12.45 11.30 4.78
CA ILE A 48 12.58 9.84 4.89
C ILE A 48 12.39 9.17 3.51
N PRO A 49 11.35 9.47 2.72
CA PRO A 49 11.16 8.81 1.44
C PRO A 49 12.23 9.21 0.42
N VAL A 50 12.60 10.48 0.34
CA VAL A 50 13.61 10.97 -0.62
C VAL A 50 15.00 10.42 -0.33
N THR A 51 15.36 10.26 0.95
CA THR A 51 16.66 9.68 1.34
C THR A 51 16.70 8.16 1.27
N LEU A 52 15.60 7.46 1.57
CA LEU A 52 15.50 6.01 1.40
C LEU A 52 15.41 5.60 -0.09
N TYR A 53 14.85 6.45 -0.96
CA TYR A 53 14.63 6.16 -2.37
C TYR A 53 15.89 5.67 -3.12
N PRO A 54 17.07 6.33 -3.00
CA PRO A 54 18.29 5.85 -3.64
C PRO A 54 18.88 4.59 -3.00
N PHE A 55 18.59 4.29 -1.73
CA PHE A 55 19.24 3.20 -0.98
C PHE A 55 18.49 1.86 -1.06
N LEU A 56 17.15 1.89 -1.10
CA LEU A 56 16.31 0.68 -1.08
C LEU A 56 15.72 0.33 -2.46
N GLY A 57 16.00 1.13 -3.48
CA GLY A 57 15.53 0.94 -4.84
C GLY A 57 14.02 1.19 -5.00
N GLY A 58 13.61 1.64 -6.19
CA GLY A 58 12.23 2.07 -6.46
C GLY A 58 11.13 1.00 -6.25
N LYS A 59 11.51 -0.28 -6.09
CA LYS A 59 10.55 -1.38 -5.88
C LYS A 59 10.08 -1.55 -4.44
N VAL A 60 10.91 -1.20 -3.44
CA VAL A 60 10.54 -1.37 -2.02
C VAL A 60 9.46 -0.35 -1.62
N TRP A 61 9.60 0.90 -2.05
CA TRP A 61 8.60 1.93 -1.77
C TRP A 61 7.23 1.58 -2.39
N CYS A 62 7.22 1.16 -3.65
CA CYS A 62 6.00 0.71 -4.34
C CYS A 62 5.35 -0.52 -3.68
N ARG A 63 6.12 -1.42 -3.05
CA ARG A 63 5.56 -2.65 -2.48
C ARG A 63 5.11 -2.51 -1.02
N TYR A 64 5.82 -1.73 -0.21
CA TYR A 64 5.58 -1.67 1.24
C TYR A 64 4.92 -0.37 1.69
N TRP A 65 5.20 0.75 1.03
CA TRP A 65 4.71 2.07 1.43
C TRP A 65 3.54 2.58 0.58
N CYS A 66 3.36 2.05 -0.64
CA CYS A 66 2.27 2.48 -1.51
C CYS A 66 0.94 1.82 -1.13
N PRO A 67 -0.07 2.59 -0.67
CA PRO A 67 -1.40 2.04 -0.36
C PRO A 67 -2.08 1.44 -1.60
N LEU A 68 -1.72 1.89 -2.82
CA LEU A 68 -2.26 1.37 -4.07
C LEU A 68 -1.86 -0.10 -4.32
N ALA A 69 -0.65 -0.52 -3.93
CA ALA A 69 -0.22 -1.90 -4.10
C ALA A 69 -1.07 -2.87 -3.27
N LYS A 70 -1.41 -2.47 -2.03
CA LYS A 70 -2.31 -3.24 -1.16
C LYS A 70 -3.74 -3.27 -1.72
N LEU A 71 -4.20 -2.17 -2.32
CA LEU A 71 -5.51 -2.14 -2.97
C LEU A 71 -5.56 -3.10 -4.17
N MET A 72 -4.51 -3.15 -4.98
CA MET A 72 -4.41 -4.06 -6.13
C MET A 72 -4.36 -5.53 -5.71
N ASP A 73 -3.63 -5.86 -4.64
CA ASP A 73 -3.58 -7.23 -4.08
C ASP A 73 -4.97 -7.67 -3.57
N ILE A 74 -5.69 -6.78 -2.87
CA ILE A 74 -7.07 -7.05 -2.42
C ILE A 74 -8.01 -7.23 -3.63
N PHE A 75 -7.87 -6.41 -4.67
CA PHE A 75 -8.70 -6.47 -5.86
C PHE A 75 -8.41 -7.72 -6.68
N SER A 76 -7.14 -8.11 -6.82
CA SER A 76 -6.74 -9.32 -7.55
C SER A 76 -7.25 -10.57 -6.83
N HIS A 77 -7.06 -10.68 -5.51
CA HIS A 77 -7.53 -11.82 -4.73
C HIS A 77 -9.07 -11.95 -4.77
N ARG A 78 -9.80 -10.83 -4.73
CA ARG A 78 -11.28 -10.82 -4.65
C ARG A 78 -11.99 -10.93 -6.01
N LEU A 79 -11.44 -10.37 -7.10
CA LEU A 79 -12.11 -10.32 -8.41
C LEU A 79 -11.48 -11.21 -9.51
N MET A 80 -10.19 -11.57 -9.41
CA MET A 80 -9.46 -12.34 -10.44
C MET A 80 -8.96 -13.71 -9.92
N GLY A 81 -9.70 -14.33 -9.01
CA GLY A 81 -9.33 -15.61 -8.40
C GLY A 81 -9.64 -16.83 -9.28
N ARG A 82 -8.89 -17.06 -10.37
CA ARG A 82 -9.05 -18.29 -11.18
C ARG A 82 -7.76 -19.03 -11.54
N PHE A 83 -6.63 -18.33 -11.66
CA PHE A 83 -5.38 -18.99 -12.09
C PHE A 83 -4.81 -19.93 -11.01
N LYS A 84 -4.65 -21.20 -11.38
CA LYS A 84 -4.01 -22.26 -10.59
C LYS A 84 -2.83 -22.82 -11.38
N ILE A 85 -1.67 -22.89 -10.76
CA ILE A 85 -0.49 -23.57 -11.32
C ILE A 85 -0.32 -24.89 -10.57
N LYS A 86 -0.25 -25.98 -11.33
CA LYS A 86 0.02 -27.34 -10.83
C LYS A 86 1.48 -27.67 -11.06
N ALA A 87 2.07 -28.37 -10.09
CA ALA A 87 3.43 -28.89 -10.18
C ALA A 87 3.41 -30.42 -10.28
N ASN A 88 4.35 -30.98 -11.04
CA ASN A 88 4.62 -32.40 -11.10
C ASN A 88 5.76 -32.82 -10.14
N ASP A 89 6.02 -34.12 -10.02
CA ASP A 89 7.08 -34.74 -9.21
C ASP A 89 8.52 -34.54 -9.74
N LYS A 90 8.69 -34.08 -10.98
CA LYS A 90 9.99 -33.98 -11.66
C LYS A 90 10.86 -32.76 -11.29
N CYS A 91 10.60 -32.10 -10.16
CA CYS A 91 11.33 -30.89 -9.75
C CYS A 91 12.78 -31.21 -9.29
N ILE A 92 13.77 -30.49 -9.82
CA ILE A 92 15.20 -30.68 -9.51
C ILE A 92 15.84 -29.55 -8.66
N SER A 93 15.04 -28.68 -8.04
CA SER A 93 15.53 -27.53 -7.22
C SER A 93 16.49 -26.57 -7.92
N CYS A 94 16.36 -26.36 -9.24
CA CYS A 94 17.23 -25.44 -9.98
C CYS A 94 17.01 -23.94 -9.70
N HIS A 95 15.99 -23.57 -8.91
CA HIS A 95 15.63 -22.19 -8.53
C HIS A 95 15.28 -21.20 -9.66
N GLU A 96 15.29 -21.62 -10.92
CA GLU A 96 15.08 -20.72 -12.06
C GLU A 96 13.67 -20.10 -12.08
N CYS A 97 12.65 -20.88 -11.75
CA CYS A 97 11.27 -20.40 -11.66
C CYS A 97 11.08 -19.29 -10.59
N SER A 98 11.82 -19.34 -9.48
CA SER A 98 11.78 -18.32 -8.43
C SER A 98 12.59 -17.08 -8.79
N ARG A 99 13.71 -17.25 -9.53
CA ARG A 99 14.58 -16.16 -9.97
C ARG A 99 13.89 -15.23 -10.97
N TYR A 100 13.13 -15.78 -11.91
CA TYR A 100 12.41 -15.02 -12.94
C TYR A 100 11.01 -14.58 -12.51
N CYS A 101 10.60 -14.90 -11.28
CA CYS A 101 9.31 -14.47 -10.77
C CYS A 101 9.31 -12.94 -10.52
N GLN A 102 8.60 -12.19 -11.36
CA GLN A 102 8.50 -10.72 -11.25
C GLN A 102 7.94 -10.26 -9.90
N VAL A 103 7.09 -11.08 -9.29
CA VAL A 103 6.47 -10.82 -7.99
C VAL A 103 7.25 -11.43 -6.81
N GLY A 104 8.32 -12.18 -7.07
CA GLY A 104 9.21 -12.72 -6.03
C GLY A 104 8.60 -13.85 -5.19
N ILE A 105 7.70 -14.66 -5.74
CA ILE A 105 7.13 -15.82 -5.04
C ILE A 105 8.15 -16.97 -5.05
N PRO A 106 8.33 -17.71 -3.94
CA PRO A 106 9.20 -18.89 -3.89
C PRO A 106 8.58 -20.10 -4.62
N VAL A 107 8.34 -19.98 -5.93
CA VAL A 107 7.74 -21.01 -6.79
C VAL A 107 8.38 -22.40 -6.64
N MET A 108 9.71 -22.48 -6.55
CA MET A 108 10.41 -23.75 -6.41
C MET A 108 9.97 -24.54 -5.16
N GLN A 109 9.74 -23.86 -4.04
CA GLN A 109 9.31 -24.51 -2.80
C GLN A 109 7.93 -25.12 -2.95
N TYR A 110 7.00 -24.43 -3.62
CA TYR A 110 5.68 -24.97 -3.94
C TYR A 110 5.76 -26.16 -4.90
N ALA A 111 6.65 -26.09 -5.90
CA ALA A 111 6.86 -27.19 -6.84
C ALA A 111 7.42 -28.45 -6.15
N MET A 112 8.38 -28.28 -5.24
CA MET A 112 8.94 -29.39 -4.46
C MET A 112 7.94 -30.05 -3.52
N LYS A 113 7.02 -29.26 -2.94
CA LYS A 113 5.95 -29.78 -2.08
C LYS A 113 4.76 -30.33 -2.86
N GLN A 114 4.77 -30.22 -4.19
CA GLN A 114 3.63 -30.55 -5.06
C GLN A 114 2.35 -29.79 -4.66
N GLU A 115 2.52 -28.60 -4.09
CA GLU A 115 1.43 -27.76 -3.65
C GLU A 115 0.98 -26.86 -4.81
N ASN A 116 -0.33 -26.76 -4.98
CA ASN A 116 -0.88 -25.85 -5.97
C ASN A 116 -0.78 -24.41 -5.46
N PHE A 117 -0.30 -23.50 -6.31
CA PHE A 117 -0.21 -22.09 -5.98
C PHE A 117 -0.77 -21.24 -7.12
N GLY A 118 -1.21 -20.03 -6.78
CA GLY A 118 -1.86 -19.12 -7.71
C GLY A 118 -2.30 -17.84 -7.02
N ASN A 119 -3.15 -17.07 -7.68
CA ASN A 119 -3.64 -15.78 -7.17
C ASN A 119 -4.55 -15.92 -5.93
N PHE A 120 -4.90 -17.14 -5.50
CA PHE A 120 -5.74 -17.39 -4.33
C PHE A 120 -4.94 -17.47 -3.02
N ASN A 121 -3.70 -17.96 -3.06
CA ASN A 121 -2.84 -18.17 -1.88
C ASN A 121 -1.56 -17.32 -1.91
N THR A 122 -1.23 -16.72 -3.06
CA THR A 122 -0.03 -15.91 -3.25
C THR A 122 -0.37 -14.69 -4.12
N SER A 123 0.48 -13.66 -4.11
CA SER A 123 0.38 -12.49 -5.00
C SER A 123 0.74 -12.81 -6.47
N CYS A 124 0.34 -13.98 -6.97
CA CYS A 124 0.64 -14.42 -8.33
C CYS A 124 -0.24 -13.69 -9.34
N ILE A 125 0.38 -12.97 -10.27
CA ILE A 125 -0.31 -12.22 -11.33
C ILE A 125 -0.63 -13.06 -12.58
N GLY A 126 -0.27 -14.36 -12.60
CA GLY A 126 -0.57 -15.25 -13.73
C GLY A 126 0.28 -15.04 -14.98
N CYS A 127 1.46 -14.40 -14.87
CA CYS A 127 2.33 -14.08 -16.01
C CYS A 127 2.91 -15.30 -16.79
N GLY A 128 2.91 -16.50 -16.21
CA GLY A 128 3.38 -17.72 -16.88
C GLY A 128 4.89 -17.89 -17.03
N MET A 129 5.71 -16.91 -16.65
CA MET A 129 7.18 -16.98 -16.77
C MET A 129 7.79 -18.20 -16.09
N CYS A 130 7.20 -18.66 -14.98
CA CYS A 130 7.68 -19.85 -14.27
C CYS A 130 7.48 -21.16 -15.05
N VAL A 131 6.48 -21.22 -15.95
CA VAL A 131 6.23 -22.37 -16.82
C VAL A 131 7.22 -22.35 -17.98
N THR A 132 7.42 -21.19 -18.61
CA THR A 132 8.28 -21.05 -19.80
C THR A 132 9.77 -21.23 -19.51
N VAL A 133 10.24 -20.84 -18.33
CA VAL A 133 11.66 -20.92 -17.96
C VAL A 133 12.04 -22.28 -17.34
N CYS A 134 11.07 -23.16 -17.09
CA CYS A 134 11.36 -24.42 -16.40
C CYS A 134 12.06 -25.40 -17.36
N PRO A 135 13.30 -25.85 -17.08
CA PRO A 135 14.03 -26.75 -17.98
C PRO A 135 13.45 -28.18 -18.02
N MET A 136 12.56 -28.51 -17.07
CA MET A 136 11.99 -29.84 -16.89
C MET A 136 10.47 -29.87 -17.12
N ASP A 137 9.88 -28.74 -17.58
CA ASP A 137 8.43 -28.59 -17.81
C ASP A 137 7.55 -29.10 -16.66
N VAL A 138 7.95 -28.82 -15.42
CA VAL A 138 7.29 -29.32 -14.20
C VAL A 138 5.98 -28.60 -13.91
N LEU A 139 5.88 -27.34 -14.34
CA LEU A 139 4.80 -26.43 -13.98
C LEU A 139 3.82 -26.34 -15.15
N SER A 140 2.53 -26.40 -14.85
CA SER A 140 1.47 -26.26 -15.85
C SER A 140 0.32 -25.40 -15.32
N PHE A 141 -0.37 -24.70 -16.21
CA PHE A 141 -1.63 -24.06 -15.87
C PHE A 141 -2.70 -25.13 -15.68
N GLY A 142 -3.30 -25.19 -14.50
CA GLY A 142 -4.46 -26.04 -14.25
C GLY A 142 -5.73 -25.38 -14.75
N ASP A 143 -6.58 -26.14 -15.43
CA ASP A 143 -7.89 -25.65 -15.87
C ASP A 143 -8.73 -25.11 -14.71
N ASN A 144 -9.40 -23.99 -14.98
CA ASN A 144 -10.24 -23.21 -14.07
C ASN A 144 -11.47 -24.01 -13.62
N GLN A 145 -11.29 -25.00 -12.76
CA GLN A 145 -12.40 -25.59 -12.01
C GLN A 145 -12.75 -24.65 -10.87
N LYS A 146 -13.95 -24.08 -10.99
CA LYS A 146 -14.63 -23.15 -10.08
C LYS A 146 -14.22 -23.41 -8.63
N ALA A 147 -13.85 -22.34 -7.94
CA ALA A 147 -13.87 -22.31 -6.48
C ALA A 147 -15.25 -22.82 -6.02
N ALA A 148 -15.31 -24.10 -5.66
CA ALA A 148 -16.42 -24.65 -4.91
C ALA A 148 -16.32 -24.02 -3.52
N LYS A 149 -17.20 -23.06 -3.29
CA LYS A 149 -17.60 -22.67 -1.95
C LYS A 149 -18.45 -23.78 -1.35
#